data_AF-A0A9P4LML3-F1
#
_entry.id   AF-A0A9P4LML3-F1
#
_cell.length_a   1.000
_cell.length_b   1.000
_cell.length_c   1.000
_cell.angle_alpha   90.00
_cell.angle_beta   90.00
_cell.angle_gamma   90.00
#
_symmetry.space_group_name_H-M   'P 1'
#
loop_
_entity.id
_entity.type
_entity.pdbx_description
1 polymer ?
#
loop_
_entity_poly.entity_id
_entity_poly.type
_entity_poly.pdbx_seq_one_letter_code
_entity_poly.pdbx_strand_id
1 'polypeptide(L)'
;MSTQDLMMNNDAYFGQVRHWLVTNIPTESDGTLSIPTSSTTSPYVGPAPLPNYLYARPHRYVFILARSSGSVNITSEDLRDLQRPYAAAMSGNQDAQDIKDRWGFNAQKLLEMKGLEVVGVNFMRVGGTLKSAAANMGMTAQGMANKVRSMI
;
A
#
# COMPACT_ATOMS: atom_id res chain seq x y z
N MET A 1 5.38 1.95 1.50
CA MET A 1 4.71 1.76 2.81
C MET A 1 3.57 0.77 2.67
N SER A 2 3.53 -0.24 3.55
CA SER A 2 2.40 -1.17 3.65
C SER A 2 2.07 -1.53 5.11
N THR A 3 0.87 -2.04 5.35
CA THR A 3 0.44 -2.61 6.64
C THR A 3 0.04 -4.07 6.45
N GLN A 4 0.31 -4.93 7.43
CA GLN A 4 -0.15 -6.33 7.43
C GLN A 4 -1.33 -6.54 8.38
N ASP A 5 -1.95 -5.47 8.88
CA ASP A 5 -2.84 -5.54 10.04
C ASP A 5 -4.31 -5.20 9.71
N LEU A 6 -4.76 -5.44 8.48
CA LEU A 6 -6.08 -4.96 8.00
C LEU A 6 -7.24 -5.36 8.93
N MET A 7 -7.61 -6.64 8.97
CA MET A 7 -8.70 -7.12 9.83
C MET A 7 -8.20 -7.66 11.15
N MET A 8 -7.00 -8.25 11.15
CA MET A 8 -6.31 -8.82 12.31
C MET A 8 -4.81 -8.59 12.20
N ASN A 9 -4.04 -8.90 13.25
CA ASN A 9 -2.59 -8.79 13.19
C ASN A 9 -2.02 -9.87 12.25
N ASN A 10 -1.10 -9.49 11.35
CA ASN A 10 -0.57 -10.39 10.32
C ASN A 10 -1.68 -11.07 9.49
N ASP A 11 -2.59 -10.27 8.95
CA ASP A 11 -3.72 -10.72 8.15
C ASP A 11 -3.28 -11.48 6.89
N ALA A 12 -3.37 -12.81 6.95
CA ALA A 12 -2.99 -13.69 5.85
C ALA A 12 -4.09 -13.82 4.78
N TYR A 13 -5.30 -13.29 5.01
CA TYR A 13 -6.42 -13.38 4.07
C TYR A 13 -6.38 -12.27 3.04
N PHE A 14 -6.09 -11.05 3.48
CA PHE A 14 -6.02 -9.87 2.64
C PHE A 14 -4.58 -9.51 2.23
N GLY A 15 -3.58 -10.18 2.80
CA GLY A 15 -2.19 -9.82 2.62
C GLY A 15 -1.89 -8.42 3.16
N GLN A 16 -0.83 -7.80 2.63
CA GLN A 16 -0.50 -6.43 3.03
C GLN A 16 -1.40 -5.43 2.29
N VAL A 17 -1.76 -4.33 2.94
CA VAL A 17 -2.37 -3.18 2.28
C VAL A 17 -1.29 -2.17 1.91
N ARG A 18 -1.18 -1.85 0.63
CA ARG A 18 -0.23 -0.88 0.09
C ARG A 18 -0.74 0.55 0.29
N HIS A 19 -0.10 1.30 1.17
CA HIS A 19 -0.47 2.70 1.42
C HIS A 19 0.28 3.69 0.54
N TRP A 20 1.49 3.36 0.13
CA TRP A 20 2.31 4.25 -0.70
C TRP A 20 3.39 3.44 -1.42
N LEU A 21 3.56 3.68 -2.73
CA LEU A 21 4.59 3.04 -3.55
C LEU A 21 5.08 4.03 -4.59
N VAL A 22 6.39 4.26 -4.57
CA VAL A 22 7.10 5.21 -5.42
C VAL A 22 8.37 4.52 -5.89
N THR A 23 8.73 4.67 -7.15
CA THR A 23 9.94 4.12 -7.75
C THR A 23 10.79 5.22 -8.36
N ASN A 24 12.04 4.93 -8.72
CA ASN A 24 12.90 5.87 -9.46
C ASN A 24 13.00 7.25 -8.78
N ILE A 25 13.19 7.24 -7.46
CA ILE A 25 13.31 8.44 -6.64
C ILE A 25 14.73 8.97 -6.80
N PRO A 26 14.96 10.18 -7.35
CA PRO A 26 16.29 10.77 -7.38
C PRO A 26 16.78 11.04 -5.96
N THR A 27 18.08 10.82 -5.76
CA THR A 27 18.78 11.17 -4.52
C THR A 27 19.65 12.37 -4.79
N GLU A 28 19.49 13.41 -3.99
CA GLU A 28 20.32 14.60 -4.03
C GLU A 28 21.71 14.31 -3.43
N SER A 29 22.69 15.18 -3.68
CA SER A 29 24.07 15.00 -3.20
C SER A 29 24.21 14.91 -1.68
N ASP A 30 23.23 15.41 -0.92
CA ASP A 30 23.17 15.37 0.54
C ASP A 30 22.43 14.13 1.08
N GLY A 31 21.97 13.24 0.20
CA GLY A 31 21.19 12.05 0.56
C GLY A 31 19.68 12.30 0.69
N THR A 32 19.21 13.53 0.45
CA THR A 32 17.78 13.84 0.47
C THR A 32 17.07 13.19 -0.72
N LEU A 33 15.87 12.68 -0.48
CA LEU A 33 15.01 12.07 -1.50
C LEU A 33 13.94 13.07 -1.96
N SER A 34 13.97 13.46 -3.23
CA SER A 34 12.91 14.26 -3.85
C SER A 34 11.90 13.33 -4.52
N ILE A 35 10.63 13.39 -4.14
CA ILE A 35 9.60 12.45 -4.60
C ILE A 35 8.71 13.14 -5.64
N PRO A 36 9.01 13.03 -6.94
CA PRO A 36 8.18 13.62 -7.98
C PRO A 36 6.88 12.82 -8.16
N THR A 37 5.81 13.50 -8.54
CA THR A 37 4.51 12.86 -8.80
C THR A 37 4.60 11.81 -9.90
N SER A 38 5.44 12.01 -10.91
CA SER A 38 5.66 11.06 -12.03
C SER A 38 6.25 9.72 -11.59
N SER A 39 6.93 9.68 -10.44
CA SER A 39 7.50 8.46 -9.85
C SER A 39 6.51 7.67 -8.99
N THR A 40 5.28 8.16 -8.85
CA THR A 40 4.29 7.61 -7.92
C THR A 40 3.43 6.54 -8.58
N THR A 41 3.69 5.27 -8.27
CA THR A 41 2.84 4.13 -8.69
C THR A 41 1.55 4.06 -7.87
N SER A 42 1.64 4.29 -6.56
CA SER A 42 0.49 4.33 -5.66
C SER A 42 0.58 5.59 -4.81
N PRO A 43 -0.28 6.60 -5.03
CA PRO A 43 -0.31 7.81 -4.21
C PRO A 43 -0.46 7.50 -2.73
N TYR A 44 0.09 8.37 -1.89
CA TYR A 44 0.05 8.20 -0.45
C TYR A 44 -1.40 8.19 0.06
N VAL A 45 -1.75 7.14 0.79
CA VAL A 45 -3.00 7.03 1.54
C VAL A 45 -2.66 6.86 3.01
N GLY A 46 -3.11 7.79 3.84
CA GLY A 46 -2.80 7.81 5.27
C GLY A 46 -3.36 6.60 6.04
N PRO A 47 -2.79 6.31 7.22
CA PRO A 47 -3.37 5.35 8.17
C PRO A 47 -4.82 5.67 8.51
N ALA A 48 -5.71 4.68 8.32
CA ALA A 48 -7.11 4.78 8.70
C ALA A 48 -7.64 3.50 9.39
N PRO A 49 -6.96 2.99 10.44
CA PRO A 49 -7.43 1.81 11.15
C PRO A 49 -8.79 2.09 11.81
N LEU A 50 -9.72 1.14 11.76
CA LEU A 50 -10.99 1.28 12.46
C LEU A 50 -10.76 1.25 13.98
N PRO A 51 -11.50 2.04 14.78
CA PRO A 51 -11.47 1.92 16.23
C PRO A 51 -11.92 0.52 16.63
N ASN A 52 -11.15 -0.13 17.50
CA ASN A 52 -11.55 -1.39 18.11
C ASN A 52 -11.98 -1.10 19.55
N TYR A 53 -13.27 -1.31 19.84
CA TYR A 53 -13.89 -0.99 21.12
C TYR A 53 -13.71 -2.09 22.17
N LEU A 54 -13.28 -3.29 21.77
CA LEU A 54 -13.04 -4.41 22.70
C LEU A 54 -11.60 -4.44 23.22
N TYR A 55 -10.63 -4.12 22.37
CA TYR A 55 -9.22 -4.02 22.74
C TYR A 55 -8.46 -3.13 21.75
N ALA A 56 -7.53 -2.31 22.25
CA ALA A 56 -6.71 -1.47 21.40
C ALA A 56 -5.84 -2.34 20.46
N ARG A 57 -6.04 -2.19 19.15
CA ARG A 57 -5.28 -2.91 18.10
C ARG A 57 -4.64 -1.92 17.13
N PRO A 58 -3.49 -1.32 17.48
CA PRO A 58 -2.80 -0.42 16.56
C PRO A 58 -2.24 -1.21 15.37
N HIS A 59 -2.44 -0.68 14.17
CA HIS A 59 -1.90 -1.26 12.93
C HIS A 59 -0.44 -0.83 12.75
N ARG A 60 0.41 -1.74 12.26
CA ARG A 60 1.81 -1.47 11.91
C ARG A 60 1.90 -1.02 10.45
N TYR A 61 2.52 0.13 10.23
CA TYR A 61 2.82 0.65 8.90
C TYR A 61 4.33 0.62 8.71
N VAL A 62 4.81 -0.15 7.75
CA VAL A 62 6.22 -0.37 7.49
C VAL A 62 6.63 0.42 6.24
N PHE A 63 7.65 1.25 6.39
CA PHE A 63 8.36 1.94 5.32
C PHE A 63 9.59 1.13 4.97
N ILE A 64 9.76 0.84 3.68
CA ILE A 64 10.94 0.16 3.16
C ILE A 64 11.52 1.07 2.10
N LEU A 65 12.79 1.41 2.23
CA LEU A 65 13.59 2.06 1.20
C LEU A 65 14.48 0.98 0.57
N ALA A 66 14.42 0.89 -0.75
CA ALA A 66 15.20 -0.07 -1.51
C ALA A 66 15.93 0.59 -2.67
N ARG A 67 17.14 0.08 -2.95
CA ARG A 67 18.00 0.49 -4.05
C ARG A 67 17.81 -0.44 -5.24
N SER A 68 17.93 0.13 -6.44
CA SER A 68 18.04 -0.61 -7.70
C SER A 68 19.31 -0.20 -8.43
N SER A 69 19.85 -1.08 -9.26
CA SER A 69 20.95 -0.78 -10.19
C SER A 69 20.49 -0.04 -11.44
N GLY A 70 19.19 0.12 -11.65
CA GLY A 70 18.62 0.80 -12.81
C GLY A 70 17.19 1.31 -12.59
N SER A 71 16.52 1.66 -13.69
CA SER A 71 15.11 2.08 -13.65
C SER A 71 14.21 0.90 -13.29
N VAL A 72 13.31 1.12 -12.34
CA VAL A 72 12.35 0.14 -11.85
C VAL A 72 10.98 0.43 -12.47
N ASN A 73 10.50 -0.52 -13.27
CA ASN A 73 9.14 -0.50 -13.79
C ASN A 73 8.26 -1.50 -13.01
N ILE A 74 7.20 -0.99 -12.37
CA ILE A 74 6.17 -1.79 -11.70
C ILE A 74 4.88 -1.61 -12.50
N THR A 75 4.42 -2.71 -13.10
CA THR A 75 3.24 -2.74 -13.95
C THR A 75 2.00 -3.12 -13.14
N SER A 76 0.81 -2.83 -13.68
CA SER A 76 -0.46 -3.28 -13.11
C SER A 76 -0.53 -4.81 -13.02
N GLU A 77 0.12 -5.55 -13.93
CA GLU A 77 0.20 -7.02 -13.88
C GLU A 77 1.05 -7.50 -12.71
N ASP A 78 2.21 -6.89 -12.47
CA ASP A 78 3.03 -7.21 -11.29
C ASP A 78 2.21 -7.07 -10.00
N LEU A 79 1.40 -6.01 -9.91
CA LEU A 79 0.56 -5.77 -8.75
C LEU A 79 -0.58 -6.79 -8.62
N ARG A 80 -1.17 -7.23 -9.74
CA ARG A 80 -2.17 -8.31 -9.75
C ARG A 80 -1.55 -9.64 -9.34
N ASP A 81 -0.34 -9.95 -9.80
CA ASP A 81 0.39 -11.18 -9.44
C ASP A 81 0.62 -11.26 -7.93
N LEU A 82 0.97 -10.14 -7.29
CA LEU A 82 1.13 -10.08 -5.84
C LEU A 82 -0.18 -10.38 -5.09
N GLN A 83 -1.33 -10.03 -5.66
CA GLN A 83 -2.66 -10.23 -5.07
C GLN A 83 -3.13 -11.68 -5.10
N ARG A 84 -2.79 -12.44 -6.16
CA ARG A 84 -3.31 -13.79 -6.43
C ARG A 84 -3.27 -14.77 -5.24
N PRO A 85 -2.23 -14.78 -4.38
CA PRO A 85 -2.18 -15.73 -3.25
C PRO A 85 -3.22 -15.46 -2.15
N TYR A 86 -3.84 -14.27 -2.12
CA TYR A 86 -4.67 -13.83 -1.00
C TYR A 86 -6.16 -13.95 -1.33
N ALA A 87 -6.83 -14.93 -0.72
CA ALA A 87 -8.21 -15.29 -1.04
C ALA A 87 -9.23 -14.14 -0.86
N ALA A 88 -8.95 -13.19 0.03
CA ALA A 88 -9.84 -12.05 0.29
C ALA A 88 -9.41 -10.76 -0.45
N ALA A 89 -8.25 -10.76 -1.13
CA ALA A 89 -7.84 -9.65 -1.96
C ALA A 89 -8.69 -9.64 -3.25
N MET A 90 -9.42 -8.55 -3.47
CA MET A 90 -10.24 -8.38 -4.67
C MET A 90 -9.45 -7.64 -5.73
N SER A 91 -9.43 -8.17 -6.96
CA SER A 91 -8.91 -7.45 -8.13
C SER A 91 -9.79 -6.24 -8.42
N GLY A 92 -9.22 -5.03 -8.29
CA GLY A 92 -9.85 -3.78 -8.70
C GLY A 92 -9.31 -3.25 -10.03
N ASN A 93 -9.54 -1.95 -10.27
CA ASN A 93 -8.91 -1.21 -11.35
C ASN A 93 -7.57 -0.64 -10.88
N GLN A 94 -6.47 -1.34 -11.17
CA GLN A 94 -5.13 -0.91 -10.76
C GLN A 94 -4.77 0.51 -11.21
N ASP A 95 -5.43 1.11 -12.22
CA ASP A 95 -5.18 2.50 -12.60
C ASP A 95 -5.85 3.51 -11.65
N ALA A 96 -6.93 3.10 -10.97
CA ALA A 96 -7.65 3.91 -9.99
C ALA A 96 -6.94 3.96 -8.63
N GLN A 97 -6.12 2.94 -8.32
CA GLN A 97 -5.38 2.81 -7.05
C GLN A 97 -6.29 2.99 -5.81
N ASP A 98 -7.50 2.41 -5.86
CA ASP A 98 -8.45 2.46 -4.77
C ASP A 98 -8.08 1.47 -3.65
N ILE A 99 -8.90 1.41 -2.60
CA ILE A 99 -8.59 0.59 -1.43
C ILE A 99 -8.44 -0.91 -1.77
N LYS A 100 -9.19 -1.42 -2.76
CA LYS A 100 -9.17 -2.83 -3.17
C LYS A 100 -7.92 -3.16 -3.98
N ASP A 101 -7.49 -2.25 -4.85
CA ASP A 101 -6.25 -2.39 -5.64
C ASP A 101 -4.98 -2.48 -4.77
N ARG A 102 -5.10 -2.01 -3.53
CA ARG A 102 -4.01 -1.97 -2.55
C ARG A 102 -3.97 -3.19 -1.65
N TRP A 103 -5.05 -3.98 -1.59
CA TRP A 103 -5.06 -5.26 -0.87
C TRP A 103 -4.21 -6.28 -1.61
N GLY A 104 -3.82 -7.35 -0.92
CA GLY A 104 -3.03 -8.44 -1.47
C GLY A 104 -1.61 -8.04 -1.85
N PHE A 105 -1.07 -6.96 -1.30
CA PHE A 105 0.31 -6.59 -1.56
C PHE A 105 1.28 -7.52 -0.81
N ASN A 106 2.47 -7.72 -1.36
CA ASN A 106 3.57 -8.39 -0.67
C ASN A 106 4.88 -7.65 -0.99
N ALA A 107 5.35 -6.83 -0.05
CA ALA A 107 6.55 -6.03 -0.25
C ALA A 107 7.80 -6.89 -0.51
N GLN A 108 7.97 -8.00 0.23
CA GLN A 108 9.11 -8.89 0.04
C GLN A 108 9.12 -9.48 -1.36
N LYS A 109 7.97 -10.01 -1.81
CA LYS A 109 7.87 -10.61 -3.14
C LYS A 109 8.12 -9.60 -4.26
N LEU A 110 7.64 -8.36 -4.10
CA LEU A 110 7.94 -7.28 -5.05
C LEU A 110 9.45 -6.99 -5.12
N LEU A 111 10.13 -6.89 -3.97
CA LEU A 111 11.56 -6.64 -3.91
C LEU A 111 12.34 -7.76 -4.63
N GLU A 112 11.97 -9.02 -4.37
CA GLU A 112 12.56 -10.19 -5.03
C GLU A 112 12.32 -10.18 -6.55
N MET A 113 11.08 -9.94 -6.99
CA MET A 113 10.70 -9.89 -8.42
C MET A 113 11.47 -8.81 -9.19
N LYS A 114 11.82 -7.71 -8.53
CA LYS A 114 12.48 -6.56 -9.14
C LYS A 114 13.97 -6.46 -8.80
N GLY A 115 14.53 -7.46 -8.13
CA GLY A 115 15.96 -7.49 -7.76
C GLY A 115 16.39 -6.31 -6.90
N LEU A 116 15.53 -5.86 -5.99
CA LEU A 116 15.75 -4.66 -5.18
C LEU A 116 16.44 -5.00 -3.86
N GLU A 117 17.41 -4.18 -3.49
CA GLU A 117 18.16 -4.31 -2.25
C GLU A 117 17.58 -3.38 -1.18
N VAL A 118 17.22 -3.93 -0.01
CA VAL A 118 16.74 -3.09 1.10
C VAL A 118 17.91 -2.34 1.73
N VAL A 119 17.81 -1.01 1.77
CA VAL A 119 18.84 -0.12 2.34
C VAL A 119 18.35 0.60 3.60
N GLY A 120 17.04 0.58 3.87
CA GLY A 120 16.47 1.19 5.07
C GLY A 120 15.07 0.70 5.35
N VAL A 121 14.74 0.64 6.64
CA VAL A 121 13.40 0.29 7.11
C VAL A 121 13.03 1.21 8.26
N ASN A 122 11.78 1.65 8.28
CA ASN A 122 11.20 2.33 9.43
C ASN A 122 9.76 1.85 9.62
N PHE A 123 9.17 2.07 10.78
CA PHE A 123 7.78 1.72 11.02
C PHE A 123 7.10 2.68 11.99
N MET A 124 5.78 2.74 11.90
CA MET A 124 4.93 3.40 12.88
C MET A 124 3.77 2.50 13.27
N ARG A 125 3.18 2.77 14.45
CA ARG A 125 1.97 2.12 14.94
C ARG A 125 0.87 3.16 15.09
N VAL A 126 -0.30 2.89 14.53
CA VAL A 126 -1.43 3.84 14.58
C VAL A 126 -2.67 3.15 15.11
N GLY A 127 -3.26 3.73 16.16
CA GLY A 127 -4.53 3.28 16.75
C GLY A 127 -5.73 3.86 16.01
N GLY A 128 -6.84 3.11 16.00
CA GLY A 128 -8.10 3.59 15.45
C GLY A 128 -8.74 4.67 16.30
N THR A 129 -9.31 5.67 15.64
CA THR A 129 -10.06 6.80 16.22
C THR A 129 -11.35 7.00 15.42
N LEU A 130 -12.25 7.87 15.89
CA LEU A 130 -13.42 8.27 15.10
C LEU A 130 -13.01 8.95 13.78
N LYS A 131 -11.91 9.72 13.78
CA LYS A 131 -11.37 10.36 12.58
C LYS A 131 -10.92 9.33 11.54
N SER A 132 -10.23 8.27 11.96
CA SER A 132 -9.83 7.21 11.03
C SER A 132 -11.01 6.39 10.52
N ALA A 133 -12.06 6.20 11.33
CA ALA A 133 -13.30 5.58 10.88
C ALA A 133 -13.97 6.38 9.74
N ALA A 134 -14.08 7.71 9.90
CA ALA A 134 -14.63 8.59 8.87
C ALA A 134 -13.78 8.56 7.58
N ALA A 135 -12.45 8.60 7.70
CA ALA A 135 -11.55 8.51 6.55
C ALA A 135 -11.70 7.16 5.81
N ASN A 136 -11.79 6.04 6.53
CA ASN A 136 -11.96 4.71 5.95
C ASN A 136 -13.30 4.57 5.19
N MET A 137 -14.38 5.10 5.77
CA MET A 137 -15.70 5.16 5.11
C MET A 137 -15.62 5.96 3.81
N GLY A 138 -14.98 7.13 3.82
CA GLY A 138 -14.78 7.96 2.63
C GLY A 138 -14.02 7.23 1.52
N MET A 139 -12.91 6.57 1.85
CA MET A 139 -12.12 5.78 0.88
C MET A 139 -12.92 4.60 0.30
N THR A 140 -13.71 3.93 1.14
CA THR A 140 -14.57 2.83 0.70
C THR A 140 -15.64 3.32 -0.27
N ALA A 141 -16.30 4.44 0.03
CA ALA A 141 -17.28 5.07 -0.84
C ALA A 141 -16.66 5.48 -2.19
N GLN A 142 -15.45 6.06 -2.18
CA GLN A 142 -14.72 6.41 -3.40
C GLN A 142 -14.40 5.18 -4.27
N GLY A 143 -13.94 4.07 -3.66
CA GLY A 143 -13.70 2.82 -4.38
C GLY A 143 -14.98 2.24 -5.01
N MET A 144 -16.13 2.37 -4.34
CA MET A 144 -17.42 1.99 -4.91
C MET A 144 -17.80 2.85 -6.12
N ALA A 145 -17.62 4.18 -6.03
CA ALA A 145 -17.90 5.09 -7.14
C ALA A 145 -17.00 4.83 -8.36
N ASN A 146 -15.70 4.60 -8.14
CA ASN A 146 -14.75 4.27 -9.21
C ASN A 146 -15.12 2.97 -9.93
N LYS A 147 -15.56 1.95 -9.16
CA LYS A 147 -16.03 0.69 -9.75
C LYS A 147 -17.23 0.91 -10.68
N VAL A 148 -18.22 1.68 -10.25
CA VAL A 148 -19.39 2.02 -11.10
C VAL A 148 -18.93 2.73 -12.37
N ARG A 149 -18.04 3.72 -12.26
CA ARG A 149 -17.53 4.47 -13.42
C ARG A 149 -16.77 3.57 -14.40
N SER A 150 -16.05 2.55 -13.94
CA SER A 150 -15.31 1.63 -14.82
C SER A 150 -16.20 0.65 -15.59
N MET A 151 -17.49 0.56 -15.26
CA MET A 151 -18.46 -0.36 -15.88
C MET A 151 -19.35 0.31 -16.94
N ILE A 152 -19.24 1.63 -17.12
CA ILE A 152 -20.03 2.46 -18.04
C ILE A 152 -19.09 3.04 -19.09
#